data_AF-A0A1Q3BFU0-F1
#
_entry.id   AF-A0A1Q3BFU0-F1
#
_cell.length_a   1.000
_cell.length_b   1.000
_cell.length_c   1.000
_cell.angle_alpha   90.00
_cell.angle_beta   90.00
_cell.angle_gamma   90.00
#
_symmetry.space_group_name_H-M   'P 1'
#
loop_
_entity.id
_entity.type
_entity.pdbx_description
1 polymer ?
#
loop_
_entity_poly.entity_id
_entity_poly.type
_entity_poly.pdbx_seq_one_letter_code
_entity_poly.pdbx_strand_id
1 'polypeptide(L)'
;KDSFSSIPVWVKLANVPSELWTKQGLSYVASALGVPLCMDAATTAGNRLSFARVIEMKASSNFPTSYKVRRRNGTLVEVLVQYAWKPSPCCDYRSRRDLWKDLIYNSHIAASFNKCLKVIEVDDLRSVGHFFTWSNKRAGNFAVNKKLDRALANWHWHNSFSYSMAHF
;
A
#
# COMPACT_ATOMS: atom_id res chain seq x y z
N LYS A 1 -9.95 24.89 -11.81
CA LYS A 1 -8.51 24.65 -12.11
C LYS A 1 -7.93 24.04 -10.85
N ASP A 2 -8.25 22.77 -10.58
CA ASP A 2 -8.10 22.17 -9.25
C ASP A 2 -7.32 20.88 -9.39
N SER A 3 -6.01 21.02 -9.30
CA SER A 3 -5.06 19.94 -9.57
C SER A 3 -5.11 18.88 -8.47
N PHE A 4 -5.55 17.68 -8.86
CA PHE A 4 -5.45 16.40 -8.15
C PHE A 4 -3.99 16.07 -7.76
N SER A 5 -3.44 16.75 -6.76
CA SER A 5 -2.04 16.63 -6.34
C SER A 5 -1.83 15.91 -5.00
N SER A 6 -2.88 15.49 -4.28
CA SER A 6 -2.79 14.73 -3.01
C SER A 6 -3.18 13.24 -3.07
N ILE A 7 -2.33 12.32 -2.62
CA ILE A 7 -2.57 10.87 -2.65
C ILE A 7 -2.74 10.23 -1.27
N PRO A 8 -3.50 9.13 -1.17
CA PRO A 8 -3.52 8.32 0.04
C PRO A 8 -2.20 7.58 0.22
N VAL A 9 -1.63 7.68 1.41
CA VAL A 9 -0.37 7.03 1.81
C VAL A 9 -0.60 6.26 3.10
N TRP A 10 -0.17 5.00 3.12
CA TRP A 10 -0.14 4.20 4.35
C TRP A 10 1.09 4.56 5.18
N VAL A 11 0.85 5.15 6.34
CA VAL A 11 1.87 5.66 7.25
C VAL A 11 1.80 4.93 8.58
N LYS A 12 2.92 4.38 9.03
CA LYS A 12 3.12 3.81 10.35
C LYS A 12 3.88 4.81 11.22
N LEU A 13 3.25 5.24 12.31
CA LEU A 13 3.79 6.19 13.27
C LEU A 13 4.24 5.44 14.54
N ALA A 14 5.47 5.72 14.96
CA ALA A 14 6.08 5.12 16.14
C ALA A 14 6.56 6.22 17.10
N ASN A 15 6.79 5.83 18.36
CA ASN A 15 7.15 6.75 19.45
C ASN A 15 6.09 7.83 19.75
N VAL A 16 4.82 7.50 19.58
CA VAL A 16 3.72 8.44 19.80
C VAL A 16 3.42 8.49 21.30
N PRO A 17 3.44 9.68 21.94
CA PRO A 17 3.17 9.82 23.36
C PRO A 17 1.84 9.18 23.75
N SER A 18 1.84 8.39 24.84
CA SER A 18 0.65 7.68 25.35
C SER A 18 -0.55 8.61 25.57
N GLU A 19 -0.31 9.85 25.99
CA GLU A 19 -1.33 10.90 26.17
C GLU A 19 -2.07 11.30 24.88
N LEU A 20 -1.50 11.01 23.70
CA LEU A 20 -2.08 11.29 22.39
C LEU A 20 -2.76 10.07 21.75
N TRP A 21 -2.80 8.91 22.43
CA TRP A 21 -3.49 7.69 21.96
C TRP A 21 -5.02 7.76 22.13
N THR A 22 -5.61 8.85 21.66
CA THR A 22 -7.05 9.03 21.53
C THR A 22 -7.40 9.30 20.07
N LYS A 23 -8.66 9.13 19.66
CA LYS A 23 -9.08 9.42 18.28
C LYS A 23 -8.66 10.83 17.85
N GLN A 24 -8.81 11.81 18.73
CA GLN A 24 -8.44 13.21 18.52
C GLN A 24 -6.91 13.42 18.53
N GLY A 25 -6.20 12.86 19.51
CA GLY A 25 -4.75 12.99 19.62
C GLY A 25 -4.02 12.37 18.42
N LEU A 26 -4.43 11.18 18.00
CA LEU A 26 -3.87 10.51 16.83
C LEU A 26 -4.19 11.26 15.52
N SER A 27 -5.36 11.92 15.42
CA SER A 27 -5.67 12.79 14.28
C SER A 27 -4.83 14.06 14.28
N TYR A 28 -4.55 14.65 15.45
CA TYR A 28 -3.62 15.77 15.59
C TYR A 28 -2.21 15.38 15.15
N VAL A 29 -1.70 14.24 15.61
CA VAL A 29 -0.40 13.72 15.20
C VAL A 29 -0.35 13.52 13.68
N ALA A 30 -1.32 12.81 13.11
CA ALA A 30 -1.37 12.55 11.67
C ALA A 30 -1.52 13.83 10.81
N SER A 31 -2.18 14.87 11.33
CA SER A 31 -2.37 16.14 10.60
C SER A 31 -1.08 16.88 10.28
N ALA A 32 0.02 16.57 10.98
CA ALA A 32 1.33 17.12 10.66
C ALA A 32 1.86 16.65 9.30
N LEU A 33 1.38 15.50 8.79
CA LEU A 33 1.79 14.94 7.50
C LEU A 33 0.81 15.28 6.37
N GLY A 34 -0.48 15.36 6.65
CA GLY A 34 -1.52 15.57 5.64
C GLY A 34 -2.92 15.46 6.23
N VAL A 35 -3.91 15.09 5.41
CA VAL A 35 -5.30 14.94 5.86
C VAL A 35 -5.53 13.49 6.29
N PRO A 36 -5.81 13.19 7.58
CA PRO A 36 -6.06 11.82 8.02
C PRO A 36 -7.37 11.28 7.45
N LEU A 37 -7.34 10.12 6.79
CA LEU A 37 -8.54 9.49 6.20
C LEU A 37 -9.11 8.40 7.11
N CYS A 38 -8.30 7.42 7.49
CA CYS A 38 -8.73 6.30 8.34
C CYS A 38 -7.55 5.64 9.08
N MET A 39 -7.85 4.82 10.09
CA MET A 39 -6.88 3.99 10.82
C MET A 39 -7.03 2.53 10.39
N ASP A 40 -5.97 1.72 10.52
CA ASP A 40 -6.14 0.27 10.36
C ASP A 40 -6.92 -0.35 11.55
N ALA A 41 -7.55 -1.48 11.28
CA ALA A 41 -8.30 -2.22 12.29
C ALA A 41 -7.38 -2.74 13.42
N ALA A 42 -6.13 -3.08 13.10
CA ALA A 42 -5.16 -3.61 14.07
C ALA A 42 -4.72 -2.57 15.11
N THR A 43 -4.50 -1.32 14.73
CA THR A 43 -4.28 -0.20 15.66
C THR A 43 -5.52 0.04 16.49
N THR A 44 -6.70 -0.03 15.88
CA THR A 44 -7.98 0.14 16.58
C THR A 44 -8.14 -0.91 17.69
N ALA A 45 -7.55 -2.10 17.52
CA ALA A 45 -7.52 -3.18 18.49
C ALA A 45 -6.41 -3.07 19.58
N GLY A 46 -5.55 -2.04 19.55
CA GLY A 46 -4.76 -1.63 20.71
C GLY A 46 -3.30 -2.10 20.82
N ASN A 47 -2.63 -2.46 19.72
CA ASN A 47 -1.19 -2.72 19.77
C ASN A 47 -0.39 -1.41 19.91
N ARG A 48 0.21 -1.18 21.09
CA ARG A 48 0.76 0.13 21.52
C ARG A 48 2.14 0.48 20.98
N LEU A 49 2.79 -0.40 20.22
CA LEU A 49 4.17 -0.19 19.76
C LEU A 49 4.26 0.70 18.51
N SER A 50 3.20 0.73 17.69
CA SER A 50 3.15 1.52 16.46
C SER A 50 1.72 1.55 15.93
N PHE A 51 1.31 2.66 15.31
CA PHE A 51 -0.01 2.74 14.68
C PHE A 51 0.07 3.05 13.20
N ALA A 52 -0.82 2.46 12.39
CA ALA A 52 -0.91 2.77 10.96
C ALA A 52 -2.17 3.56 10.62
N ARG A 53 -2.03 4.54 9.71
CA ARG A 53 -3.11 5.36 9.16
C ARG A 53 -2.95 5.56 7.67
N VAL A 54 -4.08 5.73 6.99
CA VAL A 54 -4.12 6.30 5.65
C VAL A 54 -4.18 7.83 5.79
N ILE A 55 -3.20 8.52 5.22
CA ILE A 55 -3.10 9.97 5.21
C ILE A 55 -3.07 10.44 3.76
N GLU A 56 -3.93 11.38 3.41
CA GLU A 56 -3.87 12.08 2.13
C GLU A 56 -2.76 13.15 2.18
N MET A 57 -1.69 12.95 1.42
CA MET A 57 -0.52 13.82 1.39
C MET A 57 -0.27 14.33 -0.03
N LYS A 58 0.32 15.52 -0.18
CA LYS A 58 0.76 15.96 -1.51
C LYS A 58 1.76 14.95 -2.09
N ALA A 59 1.53 14.57 -3.35
CA ALA A 59 2.41 13.73 -4.16
C ALA A 59 3.86 14.23 -4.18
N SER A 60 4.02 15.55 -4.15
CA SER A 60 5.30 16.26 -4.11
C SER A 60 5.81 16.56 -2.70
N SER A 61 5.19 15.99 -1.66
CA SER A 61 5.68 16.13 -0.28
C SER A 61 7.08 15.54 -0.15
N ASN A 62 7.82 15.99 0.86
CA ASN A 62 9.15 15.50 1.19
C ASN A 62 9.14 14.13 1.91
N PHE A 63 7.98 13.63 2.32
CA PHE A 63 7.82 12.33 3.02
C PHE A 63 8.82 12.16 4.18
N PRO A 64 8.73 12.99 5.23
CA PRO A 64 9.70 13.02 6.31
C PRO A 64 9.70 11.70 7.09
N THR A 65 10.88 11.25 7.53
CA THR A 65 11.03 10.04 8.34
C THR A 65 10.80 10.27 9.84
N SER A 66 10.79 11.53 10.27
CA SER A 66 10.41 11.94 11.62
C SER A 66 9.91 13.38 11.66
N TYR A 67 9.14 13.73 12.70
CA TYR A 67 8.79 15.12 13.00
C TYR A 67 8.53 15.31 14.50
N LYS A 68 8.60 16.56 14.96
CA LYS A 68 8.38 16.90 16.37
C LYS A 68 6.91 17.22 16.64
N VAL A 69 6.33 16.59 17.66
CA VAL A 69 4.98 16.83 18.17
C VAL A 69 5.07 17.52 19.53
N ARG A 70 4.23 18.53 19.73
CA ARG A 70 4.13 19.26 21.01
C ARG A 70 3.18 18.57 21.96
N ARG A 71 3.66 18.28 23.17
CA ARG A 71 2.88 17.74 24.30
C ARG A 71 2.14 18.85 25.05
N ARG A 72 1.20 18.47 25.94
CA ARG A 72 0.46 19.44 26.78
C ARG A 72 1.36 20.23 27.72
N ASN A 73 2.42 19.60 28.21
CA ASN A 73 3.43 20.24 29.08
C ASN A 73 4.42 21.14 28.32
N GLY A 74 4.23 21.35 27.01
CA GLY A 74 5.11 22.17 26.16
C GLY A 74 6.35 21.45 25.61
N THR A 75 6.65 20.23 26.06
CA THR A 75 7.81 19.46 25.57
C THR A 75 7.57 18.97 24.14
N LEU A 76 8.63 18.97 23.32
CA LEU A 76 8.61 18.41 21.97
C LEU A 76 9.12 16.97 21.99
N VAL A 77 8.41 16.07 21.31
CA VAL A 77 8.82 14.67 21.14
C VAL A 77 8.87 14.30 19.69
N GLU A 78 9.91 13.57 19.31
CA GLU A 78 10.11 13.09 17.96
C GLU A 78 9.26 11.83 17.70
N VAL A 79 8.33 11.95 16.75
CA VAL A 79 7.54 10.86 16.22
C VAL A 79 8.22 10.34 14.96
N LEU A 80 8.40 9.03 14.88
CA LEU A 80 9.00 8.36 13.73
C LEU A 80 7.93 7.98 12.73
N VAL A 81 8.28 8.07 11.44
CA VAL A 81 7.38 7.86 10.32
C VAL A 81 7.95 6.80 9.39
N GLN A 82 7.19 5.74 9.17
CA GLN A 82 7.48 4.70 8.20
C GLN A 82 6.37 4.67 7.15
N TYR A 83 6.75 4.59 5.88
CA TYR A 83 5.83 4.54 4.76
C TYR A 83 5.79 3.11 4.21
N ALA A 84 4.59 2.54 4.05
CA ALA A 84 4.46 1.26 3.34
C ALA A 84 4.80 1.42 1.85
N TRP A 85 4.46 2.59 1.30
CA TRP A 85 4.78 2.98 -0.07
C TRP A 85 4.79 4.52 -0.18
N LYS A 86 5.67 5.06 -1.02
CA LYS A 86 5.69 6.49 -1.39
C LYS A 86 6.05 6.62 -2.87
N PRO A 87 5.54 7.64 -3.57
CA PRO A 87 5.93 7.88 -4.96
C PRO A 87 7.42 8.15 -5.12
N SER A 88 7.97 7.66 -6.23
CA SER A 88 9.28 8.12 -6.69
C SER A 88 9.17 9.53 -7.31
N PRO A 89 10.15 10.41 -7.12
CA PRO A 89 10.17 11.76 -7.71
C PRO A 89 10.08 11.79 -9.25
N CYS A 90 10.40 10.68 -9.92
CA CYS A 90 10.60 10.61 -11.36
C CYS A 90 9.40 10.10 -12.19
N CYS A 91 8.24 9.80 -11.57
CA CYS A 91 7.09 9.28 -12.31
C CYS A 91 5.91 10.26 -12.30
N ASP A 92 5.41 10.61 -13.48
CA ASP A 92 4.26 11.47 -13.69
C ASP A 92 3.02 10.96 -12.94
N TYR A 93 2.48 11.81 -12.09
CA TYR A 93 1.48 11.47 -11.07
C TYR A 93 0.05 11.37 -11.60
N ARG A 94 -0.17 11.84 -12.84
CA ARG A 94 -1.51 11.99 -13.40
C ARG A 94 -2.16 10.66 -13.80
N SER A 95 -1.38 9.63 -14.15
CA SER A 95 -1.95 8.36 -14.61
C SER A 95 -2.31 7.39 -13.49
N ARG A 96 -1.66 7.47 -12.31
CA ARG A 96 -1.79 6.40 -11.29
C ARG A 96 -2.94 6.56 -10.31
N ARG A 97 -3.56 7.75 -10.16
CA ARG A 97 -4.49 8.04 -9.05
C ARG A 97 -5.91 7.51 -9.25
N ASP A 98 -6.44 7.52 -10.47
CA ASP A 98 -7.79 7.02 -10.76
C ASP A 98 -7.92 5.51 -10.50
N LEU A 99 -6.78 4.84 -10.35
CA LEU A 99 -6.66 3.40 -10.33
C LEU A 99 -6.66 2.82 -8.91
N TRP A 100 -6.12 3.56 -7.92
CA TRP A 100 -6.11 3.13 -6.52
C TRP A 100 -7.46 3.32 -5.82
N LYS A 101 -8.24 4.32 -6.22
CA LYS A 101 -9.61 4.52 -5.70
C LYS A 101 -10.55 3.39 -6.15
N ASP A 102 -10.42 2.92 -7.39
CA ASP A 102 -11.18 1.80 -7.93
C ASP A 102 -10.85 0.46 -7.23
N LEU A 103 -9.58 0.23 -6.87
CA LEU A 103 -9.11 -1.02 -6.27
C LEU A 103 -9.52 -1.23 -4.81
N ILE A 104 -9.66 -0.14 -4.05
CA ILE A 104 -10.12 -0.20 -2.66
C ILE A 104 -11.66 -0.26 -2.59
N TYR A 105 -12.37 0.26 -3.60
CA TYR A 105 -13.82 0.42 -3.58
C TYR A 105 -14.63 -0.67 -4.34
N ASN A 106 -14.09 -1.31 -5.38
CA ASN A 106 -14.87 -2.24 -6.22
C ASN A 106 -14.52 -3.73 -5.99
N SER A 107 -15.37 -4.42 -5.21
CA SER A 107 -15.27 -5.86 -4.88
C SER A 107 -15.77 -6.80 -5.99
N HIS A 108 -15.23 -6.71 -7.21
CA HIS A 108 -15.40 -7.75 -8.24
C HIS A 108 -14.04 -8.30 -8.69
N ILE A 109 -13.59 -9.28 -7.91
CA ILE A 109 -12.17 -9.66 -7.68
C ILE A 109 -11.42 -10.16 -8.93
N ALA A 110 -12.09 -10.65 -9.98
CA ALA A 110 -11.42 -11.15 -11.19
C ALA A 110 -11.24 -10.08 -12.29
N ALA A 111 -12.26 -9.24 -12.51
CA ALA A 111 -12.20 -8.15 -13.49
C ALA A 111 -11.33 -6.98 -13.00
N SER A 112 -11.36 -6.72 -11.68
CA SER A 112 -10.54 -5.67 -11.06
C SER A 112 -9.05 -6.01 -11.07
N PHE A 113 -8.67 -7.28 -10.95
CA PHE A 113 -7.25 -7.68 -10.96
C PHE A 113 -6.59 -7.44 -12.32
N ASN A 114 -7.16 -7.92 -13.42
CA ASN A 114 -6.59 -7.68 -14.75
C ASN A 114 -6.62 -6.20 -15.14
N LYS A 115 -7.61 -5.43 -14.66
CA LYS A 115 -7.60 -3.97 -14.77
C LYS A 115 -6.42 -3.39 -13.99
N CYS A 116 -6.19 -3.81 -12.76
CA CYS A 116 -5.05 -3.43 -11.92
C CYS A 116 -3.70 -3.69 -12.61
N LEU A 117 -3.52 -4.85 -13.25
CA LEU A 117 -2.28 -5.22 -13.91
C LEU A 117 -1.92 -4.26 -15.06
N LYS A 118 -2.89 -3.99 -15.94
CA LYS A 118 -2.73 -3.04 -17.04
C LYS A 118 -2.36 -1.64 -16.55
N VAL A 119 -2.94 -1.28 -15.42
CA VAL A 119 -2.80 0.00 -14.74
C VAL A 119 -1.41 0.23 -14.15
N ILE A 120 -0.82 -0.82 -13.57
CA ILE A 120 0.55 -0.77 -13.04
C ILE A 120 1.59 -1.16 -14.11
N GLU A 121 1.14 -1.37 -15.36
CA GLU A 121 1.97 -1.69 -16.52
C GLU A 121 2.84 -2.94 -16.29
N VAL A 122 2.24 -3.98 -15.73
CA VAL A 122 2.85 -5.31 -15.60
C VAL A 122 2.02 -6.37 -16.30
N ASP A 123 2.72 -7.32 -16.91
CA ASP A 123 2.15 -8.45 -17.62
C ASP A 123 2.69 -9.78 -17.06
N ASP A 124 2.06 -10.90 -17.42
CA ASP A 124 2.55 -12.21 -17.02
C ASP A 124 3.91 -12.52 -17.64
N LEU A 125 4.82 -12.98 -16.79
CA LEU A 125 6.02 -13.64 -17.25
C LEU A 125 5.66 -15.03 -17.78
N ARG A 126 6.33 -15.44 -18.86
CA ARG A 126 6.21 -16.82 -19.36
C ARG A 126 6.50 -17.81 -18.23
N SER A 127 5.76 -18.91 -18.17
CA SER A 127 5.94 -19.90 -17.11
C SER A 127 6.00 -21.33 -17.64
N VAL A 128 6.79 -22.16 -16.97
CA VAL A 128 6.87 -23.62 -17.17
C VAL A 128 6.74 -24.37 -15.85
N GLY A 129 6.58 -25.69 -15.94
CA GLY A 129 6.40 -26.56 -14.79
C GLY A 129 4.91 -26.82 -14.51
N HIS A 130 4.51 -26.83 -13.24
CA HIS A 130 3.18 -27.23 -12.83
C HIS A 130 2.11 -26.20 -13.22
N PHE A 131 1.10 -26.66 -13.98
CA PHE A 131 -0.03 -25.82 -14.37
C PHE A 131 -0.89 -25.42 -13.16
N PHE A 132 -1.05 -26.29 -12.16
CA PHE A 132 -1.70 -25.94 -10.90
C PHE A 132 -0.64 -25.67 -9.84
N THR A 133 -0.76 -24.54 -9.16
CA THR A 133 0.20 -24.12 -8.13
C THR A 133 -0.35 -24.28 -6.71
N TRP A 134 -1.64 -24.60 -6.60
CA TRP A 134 -2.29 -24.92 -5.34
C TRP A 134 -3.18 -26.14 -5.49
N SER A 135 -3.16 -27.03 -4.49
CA SER A 135 -4.11 -28.13 -4.36
C SER A 135 -4.70 -28.15 -2.96
N ASN A 136 -5.94 -28.65 -2.85
CA ASN A 136 -6.54 -28.94 -1.55
C ASN A 136 -6.04 -30.25 -0.91
N LYS A 137 -5.06 -30.93 -1.53
CA LYS A 137 -4.47 -32.22 -1.11
C LYS A 137 -5.45 -33.37 -0.89
N ARG A 138 -6.68 -33.29 -1.42
CA ARG A 138 -7.67 -34.37 -1.37
C ARG A 138 -7.58 -35.24 -2.63
N ALA A 139 -8.02 -36.48 -2.53
CA ALA A 139 -8.00 -37.45 -3.63
C ALA A 139 -9.41 -37.67 -4.22
N GLY A 140 -9.45 -38.26 -5.43
CA GLY A 140 -10.68 -38.62 -6.12
C GLY A 140 -11.55 -37.42 -6.49
N ASN A 141 -12.87 -37.58 -6.44
CA ASN A 141 -13.84 -36.56 -6.88
C ASN A 141 -13.83 -35.28 -6.01
N PHE A 142 -13.15 -35.28 -4.86
CA PHE A 142 -13.01 -34.12 -3.99
C PHE A 142 -11.70 -33.36 -4.20
N ALA A 143 -10.83 -33.85 -5.10
CA ALA A 143 -9.57 -33.20 -5.45
C ALA A 143 -9.84 -31.88 -6.18
N VAL A 144 -9.26 -30.78 -5.68
CA VAL A 144 -9.33 -29.47 -6.30
C VAL A 144 -7.92 -28.95 -6.49
N ASN A 145 -7.56 -28.67 -7.74
CA ASN A 145 -6.32 -28.02 -8.12
C ASN A 145 -6.64 -26.67 -8.76
N LYS A 146 -5.89 -25.62 -8.40
CA LYS A 146 -6.08 -24.25 -8.91
C LYS A 146 -4.73 -23.63 -9.28
N LYS A 147 -4.73 -22.77 -10.29
CA LYS A 147 -3.63 -21.84 -10.57
C LYS A 147 -3.86 -20.57 -9.74
N LEU A 148 -3.05 -20.34 -8.71
CA LEU A 148 -3.16 -19.16 -7.84
C LEU A 148 -1.93 -18.25 -7.91
N ASP A 149 -0.78 -18.78 -8.30
CA ASP A 149 0.49 -18.06 -8.32
C ASP A 149 0.80 -17.56 -9.73
N ARG A 150 1.19 -16.29 -9.83
CA ARG A 150 1.58 -15.62 -11.08
C ARG A 150 2.87 -14.86 -10.85
N ALA A 151 3.79 -14.94 -11.81
CA ALA A 151 4.96 -14.09 -11.87
C ALA A 151 4.67 -12.97 -12.87
N LEU A 152 4.83 -11.72 -12.44
CA LEU A 152 4.52 -10.54 -13.23
C LEU A 152 5.79 -9.72 -13.46
N ALA A 153 5.91 -9.14 -14.65
CA ALA A 153 7.05 -8.32 -15.03
C ALA A 153 6.58 -7.03 -15.70
N ASN A 154 7.31 -5.93 -15.47
CA ASN A 154 7.05 -4.67 -16.14
C ASN A 154 7.78 -4.61 -17.50
N TRP A 155 7.46 -3.60 -18.30
CA TRP A 155 8.04 -3.43 -19.64
C TRP A 155 9.58 -3.39 -19.64
N HIS A 156 10.20 -2.71 -18.68
CA HIS A 156 11.66 -2.61 -18.59
C HIS A 156 12.32 -3.98 -18.38
N TRP A 157 11.70 -4.83 -17.56
CA TRP A 157 12.14 -6.21 -17.35
C TRP A 157 12.02 -7.04 -18.62
N HIS A 158 10.89 -6.94 -19.34
CA HIS A 158 10.71 -7.66 -20.60
C HIS A 158 11.72 -7.25 -21.69
N ASN A 159 12.10 -5.97 -21.72
CA ASN A 159 13.11 -5.49 -22.66
C ASN A 159 14.53 -5.96 -22.29
N SER A 160 14.86 -5.95 -21.00
CA SER A 160 16.21 -6.30 -20.51
C SER A 160 16.43 -7.82 -20.39
N PHE A 161 15.36 -8.57 -20.11
CA PHE A 161 15.36 -10.01 -19.84
C PHE A 161 14.27 -10.71 -20.64
N SER A 162 14.27 -10.51 -21.96
CA SER A 162 13.24 -11.03 -22.88
C SER A 162 13.07 -12.55 -22.82
N TYR A 163 14.10 -13.30 -22.43
CA TYR A 163 14.08 -14.76 -22.27
C TYR A 163 13.71 -15.25 -20.86
N SER A 164 13.46 -14.36 -19.91
CA SER A 164 13.12 -14.76 -18.55
C SER A 164 11.77 -15.49 -18.49
N MET A 165 11.71 -16.48 -17.59
CA MET A 165 10.52 -17.29 -17.35
C MET A 165 10.46 -17.73 -15.89
N ALA A 166 9.25 -17.93 -15.38
CA ALA A 166 8.99 -18.45 -14.05
C ALA A 166 8.87 -19.97 -14.09
N HIS A 167 9.43 -20.65 -13.08
CA HIS A 167 9.27 -22.07 -12.89
C HIS A 167 8.35 -22.31 -11.69
N PHE A 168 7.29 -23.08 -11.88
CA PHE A 168 6.30 -23.42 -10.85
C PHE A 168 6.22 -24.94 -10.62
#